data_AF-A0A935Y186-F1
#
_entry.id   AF-A0A935Y186-F1
#
_cell.length_a   1.000
_cell.length_b   1.000
_cell.length_c   1.000
_cell.angle_alpha   90.00
_cell.angle_beta   90.00
_cell.angle_gamma   90.00
#
_symmetry.space_group_name_H-M   'P 1'
#
loop_
_entity.id
_entity.type
_entity.pdbx_description
1 polymer ?
#
loop_
_entity_poly.entity_id
_entity_poly.type
_entity_poly.pdbx_seq_one_letter_code
_entity_poly.pdbx_strand_id
1 'polypeptide(L)'
;MWLRLFPSIFLCIFHLFIPKIALPPKFVTDNRFKKVLNNFAEYTELFTASVGIGIIDLQTGNIVASYNPNKALIPASSLKIFSTAALISEVGAEYQYRTDFILEGKTNFEGEFNGRLQIEPSIDPSFCSQDQFGALPFENLADTLAGLLMKSGIKKSEVKSRSTEI
;
A
#
# COMPACT_ATOMS: atom_id res chain seq x y z
N MET A 1 25.29 48.59 -24.76
CA MET A 1 25.63 47.44 -25.62
C MET A 1 26.23 46.41 -24.67
N TRP A 2 25.46 45.57 -24.00
CA TRP A 2 24.69 44.46 -24.57
C TRP A 2 23.29 44.34 -23.95
N LEU A 3 22.30 44.19 -24.83
CA LEU A 3 20.92 43.90 -24.51
C LEU A 3 20.73 42.39 -24.27
N ARG A 4 19.73 42.09 -23.44
CA ARG A 4 18.68 41.06 -23.63
C ARG A 4 19.10 39.73 -24.23
N LEU A 5 18.97 38.68 -23.43
CA LEU A 5 18.35 37.38 -23.74
C LEU A 5 18.05 36.73 -22.37
N PHE A 6 17.14 35.78 -22.28
CA PHE A 6 16.71 35.07 -21.05
C PHE A 6 15.38 35.44 -20.33
N PRO A 7 14.35 36.06 -20.94
CA PRO A 7 12.98 35.82 -20.46
C PRO A 7 12.35 34.54 -21.02
N SER A 8 12.92 33.96 -22.09
CA SER A 8 12.27 32.86 -22.85
C SER A 8 12.49 31.46 -22.28
N ILE A 9 13.58 31.20 -21.54
CA ILE A 9 13.86 29.86 -21.00
C ILE A 9 13.04 29.57 -19.74
N PHE A 10 12.70 30.59 -18.96
CA PHE A 10 11.82 30.44 -17.79
C PHE A 10 10.36 30.15 -18.18
N LEU A 11 9.91 30.60 -19.37
CA LEU A 11 8.56 30.31 -19.88
C LEU A 11 8.41 28.87 -20.38
N CYS A 12 9.48 28.24 -20.87
CA CYS A 12 9.43 26.86 -21.38
C CYS A 12 9.44 25.79 -20.27
N ILE A 13 10.05 26.06 -19.12
CA ILE A 13 10.09 25.11 -18.00
C ILE A 13 8.75 25.06 -17.25
N PHE A 14 7.95 26.14 -17.31
CA PHE A 14 6.63 26.19 -16.66
C PHE A 14 5.53 25.43 -17.44
N HIS A 15 5.72 25.17 -18.74
CA HIS A 15 4.77 24.37 -19.54
C HIS A 15 5.02 22.86 -19.48
N LEU A 16 6.15 22.40 -18.95
CA LEU A 16 6.46 20.98 -18.77
C LEU A 16 5.83 20.38 -17.50
N PHE A 17 5.22 21.23 -16.65
CA PHE A 17 4.59 20.86 -15.39
C PHE A 17 3.16 21.41 -15.26
N ILE A 18 2.42 21.54 -16.37
CA ILE A 18 0.96 21.60 -16.25
C ILE A 18 0.55 20.17 -15.89
N PRO A 19 0.10 19.87 -14.65
CA PRO A 19 -0.49 18.58 -14.37
C PRO A 19 -1.59 18.42 -15.41
N LYS A 20 -1.58 17.32 -16.18
CA LYS A 20 -2.68 17.00 -17.07
C LYS A 20 -3.94 17.08 -16.23
N ILE A 21 -4.67 18.19 -16.31
CA ILE A 21 -5.95 18.35 -15.65
C ILE A 21 -6.79 17.29 -16.31
N ALA A 22 -6.97 16.18 -15.59
CA ALA A 22 -7.82 15.10 -16.04
C ALA A 22 -9.18 15.75 -16.28
N LEU A 23 -9.57 15.84 -17.55
CA LEU A 23 -10.90 16.30 -17.92
C LEU A 23 -11.88 15.49 -17.07
N PRO A 24 -12.87 16.14 -16.42
CA PRO A 24 -13.85 15.38 -15.64
C PRO A 24 -14.46 14.30 -16.54
N PRO A 25 -14.69 13.10 -16.01
CA PRO A 25 -15.22 12.00 -16.79
C PRO A 25 -16.49 12.45 -17.49
N LYS A 26 -16.56 12.26 -18.81
CA LYS A 26 -17.77 12.65 -19.55
C LYS A 26 -18.87 11.66 -19.22
N PHE A 27 -20.07 12.17 -18.96
CA PHE A 27 -21.26 11.35 -18.81
C PHE A 27 -21.77 10.96 -20.20
N VAL A 28 -21.44 9.75 -20.63
CA VAL A 28 -22.02 9.15 -21.83
C VAL A 28 -23.21 8.31 -21.36
N THR A 29 -24.43 8.85 -21.45
CA THR A 29 -25.60 8.17 -20.90
C THR A 29 -26.15 7.15 -21.89
N ASP A 30 -25.87 5.87 -21.69
CA ASP A 30 -26.57 4.79 -22.42
C ASP A 30 -27.93 4.51 -21.73
N ASN A 31 -29.01 4.74 -22.47
CA ASN A 31 -30.38 4.60 -21.98
C ASN A 31 -30.72 3.18 -21.49
N ARG A 32 -30.03 2.14 -21.98
CA ARG A 32 -30.25 0.75 -21.55
C ARG A 32 -29.84 0.58 -20.09
N PHE A 33 -28.64 1.02 -19.74
CA PHE A 33 -28.14 0.95 -18.37
C PHE A 33 -28.93 1.85 -17.43
N LYS A 34 -29.28 3.07 -17.87
CA LYS A 34 -30.07 4.01 -17.05
C LYS A 34 -31.40 3.40 -16.57
N LYS A 35 -32.11 2.69 -17.44
CA LYS A 35 -33.37 2.02 -17.09
C LYS A 35 -33.14 0.91 -16.06
N VAL A 36 -32.10 0.10 -16.24
CA VAL A 36 -31.76 -0.99 -15.29
C VAL A 36 -31.39 -0.43 -13.92
N LEU A 37 -30.57 0.63 -13.88
CA LEU A 37 -30.16 1.26 -12.61
C LEU A 37 -31.34 1.86 -11.85
N ASN A 38 -32.25 2.55 -12.55
CA ASN A 38 -33.45 3.11 -11.92
C ASN A 38 -34.36 2.01 -11.37
N ASN A 39 -34.64 0.98 -12.17
CA ASN A 39 -35.46 -0.15 -11.73
C ASN A 39 -34.86 -0.85 -10.51
N PHE A 40 -33.53 -1.02 -10.47
CA PHE A 40 -32.85 -1.60 -9.32
C PHE A 40 -33.00 -0.71 -8.08
N ALA A 41 -32.80 0.60 -8.21
CA ALA A 41 -32.89 1.52 -7.07
C ALA A 41 -34.32 1.67 -6.53
N GLU A 42 -35.33 1.28 -7.30
CA GLU A 42 -36.76 1.33 -6.93
C GLU A 42 -37.28 0.02 -6.29
N TYR A 43 -36.43 -1.00 -6.09
CA TYR A 43 -36.84 -2.21 -5.37
C TYR A 43 -37.36 -1.87 -3.96
N THR A 44 -38.49 -2.47 -3.58
CA THR A 44 -39.16 -2.23 -2.29
C THR A 44 -38.23 -2.53 -1.10
N GLU A 45 -37.35 -3.51 -1.26
CA GLU A 45 -36.33 -3.92 -0.29
C GLU A 45 -35.29 -2.82 -0.02
N LEU A 46 -35.14 -1.85 -0.94
CA LEU A 46 -34.20 -0.73 -0.84
C LEU A 46 -34.88 0.58 -0.43
N PHE A 47 -36.17 0.56 -0.04
CA PHE A 47 -36.96 1.77 0.21
C PHE A 47 -36.33 2.75 1.21
N THR A 48 -35.66 2.25 2.25
CA THR A 48 -34.96 3.08 3.24
C THR A 48 -33.46 3.23 2.97
N ALA A 49 -32.95 2.51 1.96
CA ALA A 49 -31.53 2.47 1.65
C ALA A 49 -31.09 3.73 0.89
N SER A 50 -29.84 4.12 1.13
CA SER A 50 -29.17 5.11 0.29
C SER A 50 -28.31 4.40 -0.75
N VAL A 51 -28.75 4.46 -2.01
CA VAL A 51 -28.08 3.79 -3.14
C VAL A 51 -27.34 4.82 -4.00
N GLY A 52 -26.11 4.45 -4.40
CA GLY A 52 -25.28 5.14 -5.37
C GLY A 52 -24.59 4.12 -6.27
N ILE A 53 -24.62 4.33 -7.58
CA ILE A 53 -24.10 3.41 -8.59
C ILE A 53 -23.35 4.22 -9.64
N GLY A 54 -22.17 3.76 -10.06
CA GLY A 54 -21.41 4.31 -11.17
C GLY A 54 -20.85 3.20 -12.04
N ILE A 55 -21.04 3.32 -13.36
CA ILE A 55 -20.49 2.41 -14.36
C ILE A 55 -19.54 3.23 -15.23
N ILE A 56 -18.28 2.79 -15.31
CA ILE A 56 -17.21 3.51 -15.97
C ILE A 56 -16.60 2.61 -17.06
N ASP A 57 -16.41 3.17 -18.25
CA ASP A 57 -15.61 2.55 -19.30
C ASP A 57 -14.12 2.70 -18.94
N LEU A 58 -13.41 1.59 -18.77
CA LEU A 58 -12.00 1.60 -18.35
C LEU A 58 -11.03 2.06 -19.46
N GLN A 59 -11.40 1.94 -20.74
CA GLN A 59 -10.58 2.41 -21.86
C GLN A 59 -10.67 3.93 -22.01
N THR A 60 -11.89 4.48 -21.90
CA THR A 60 -12.11 5.91 -22.12
C THR A 60 -12.17 6.74 -20.83
N GLY A 61 -12.35 6.10 -19.67
CA GLY A 61 -12.56 6.75 -18.37
C GLY A 61 -13.92 7.44 -18.23
N ASN A 62 -14.87 7.18 -19.14
CA ASN A 62 -16.15 7.89 -19.17
C ASN A 62 -17.19 7.17 -18.29
N ILE A 63 -18.08 7.92 -17.66
CA ILE A 63 -19.23 7.35 -16.96
C ILE A 63 -20.27 6.94 -18.00
N VAL A 64 -20.54 5.65 -18.11
CA VAL A 64 -21.49 5.03 -19.04
C VAL A 64 -22.93 5.09 -18.50
N ALA A 65 -23.08 4.99 -17.18
CA ALA A 65 -24.32 5.20 -16.48
C ALA A 65 -24.06 5.40 -14.99
N SER A 66 -24.97 6.09 -14.30
CA SER A 66 -24.88 6.29 -12.86
C SER A 66 -26.24 6.53 -12.24
N TYR A 67 -26.37 6.20 -10.95
CA TYR A 67 -27.48 6.55 -10.08
C TYR A 67 -26.90 7.24 -8.85
N ASN A 68 -27.34 8.46 -8.53
CA ASN A 68 -26.81 9.27 -7.42
C ASN A 68 -25.26 9.34 -7.33
N PRO A 69 -24.53 9.66 -8.42
CA PRO A 69 -23.06 9.58 -8.46
C PRO A 69 -22.35 10.52 -7.46
N ASN A 70 -23.01 11.59 -7.03
CA ASN A 70 -22.44 12.58 -6.11
C ASN A 70 -22.94 12.41 -4.66
N LYS A 71 -23.70 11.36 -4.37
CA LYS A 71 -24.23 11.11 -3.03
C LYS A 71 -23.12 10.53 -2.15
N ALA A 72 -22.82 11.20 -1.05
CA ALA A 72 -21.92 10.66 -0.03
C ALA A 72 -22.56 9.44 0.63
N LEU A 73 -21.83 8.32 0.65
CA LEU A 73 -22.22 7.06 1.26
C LEU A 73 -21.10 6.57 2.16
N ILE A 74 -21.43 5.72 3.13
CA ILE A 74 -20.43 5.02 3.94
C ILE A 74 -19.88 3.86 3.10
N PRO A 75 -18.60 3.88 2.67
CA PRO A 75 -18.08 2.93 1.68
C PRO A 75 -17.78 1.53 2.25
N ALA A 76 -17.87 1.34 3.58
CA ALA A 76 -17.46 0.12 4.27
C ALA A 76 -16.07 -0.37 3.78
N SER A 77 -15.92 -1.66 3.50
CA SER A 77 -14.63 -2.23 3.03
C SER A 77 -14.19 -1.73 1.65
N SER A 78 -15.05 -1.10 0.84
CA SER A 78 -14.62 -0.48 -0.43
C SER A 78 -13.63 0.66 -0.21
N LEU A 79 -13.57 1.23 1.00
CA LEU A 79 -12.55 2.21 1.39
C LEU A 79 -11.12 1.65 1.25
N LYS A 80 -10.95 0.33 1.38
CA LYS A 80 -9.64 -0.34 1.27
C LYS A 80 -8.97 -0.07 -0.08
N ILE A 81 -9.75 0.16 -1.14
CA ILE A 81 -9.21 0.53 -2.46
C ILE A 81 -8.35 1.80 -2.37
N PHE A 82 -8.79 2.82 -1.63
CA PHE A 82 -8.07 4.07 -1.49
C PHE A 82 -6.81 3.93 -0.66
N SER A 83 -6.89 3.26 0.50
CA SER A 83 -5.70 3.04 1.34
C SER A 83 -4.66 2.16 0.64
N THR A 84 -5.10 1.12 -0.09
CA THR A 84 -4.20 0.27 -0.86
C THR A 84 -3.58 1.02 -2.03
N ALA A 85 -4.35 1.82 -2.78
CA ALA A 85 -3.82 2.65 -3.85
C ALA A 85 -2.81 3.69 -3.33
N ALA A 86 -3.09 4.32 -2.19
CA ALA A 86 -2.17 5.27 -1.55
C ALA A 86 -0.85 4.59 -1.17
N LEU A 87 -0.92 3.40 -0.54
CA LEU A 87 0.28 2.65 -0.18
C LEU A 87 1.09 2.24 -1.42
N ILE A 88 0.45 1.61 -2.42
CA ILE A 88 1.12 1.19 -3.66
C ILE A 88 1.72 2.39 -4.41
N SER A 89 1.07 3.55 -4.38
CA SER A 89 1.59 4.77 -4.99
C SER A 89 2.85 5.29 -4.28
N GLU A 90 2.98 5.04 -2.98
CA GLU A 90 4.12 5.49 -2.17
C GLU A 90 5.30 4.51 -2.28
N VAL A 91 5.05 3.21 -2.12
CA VAL A 91 6.12 2.20 -2.00
C VAL A 91 6.31 1.34 -3.24
N GLY A 92 5.38 1.39 -4.19
CA GLY A 92 5.36 0.52 -5.38
C GLY A 92 4.65 -0.81 -5.16
N ALA A 93 4.24 -1.45 -6.25
CA ALA A 93 3.50 -2.73 -6.22
C ALA A 93 4.37 -3.92 -5.78
N GLU A 94 5.69 -3.82 -5.93
CA GLU A 94 6.66 -4.87 -5.59
C GLU A 94 7.25 -4.70 -4.18
N TYR A 95 6.71 -3.78 -3.38
CA TYR A 95 7.23 -3.55 -2.03
C TYR A 95 7.11 -4.81 -1.16
N GLN A 96 8.19 -5.11 -0.45
CA GLN A 96 8.25 -6.18 0.53
C GLN A 96 8.62 -5.59 1.89
N TYR A 97 7.86 -5.96 2.92
CA TYR A 97 8.22 -5.63 4.29
C TYR A 97 9.51 -6.33 4.68
N ARG A 98 10.31 -5.68 5.53
CA ARG A 98 11.60 -6.18 5.98
C ARG A 98 11.75 -5.97 7.48
N THR A 99 11.64 -7.03 8.25
CA THR A 99 11.94 -7.02 9.69
C THR A 99 13.41 -7.37 9.90
N ASP A 100 14.19 -6.44 10.44
CA ASP A 100 15.62 -6.61 10.64
C ASP A 100 15.95 -7.16 12.02
N PHE A 101 16.88 -8.12 12.06
CA PHE A 101 17.45 -8.69 13.28
C PHE A 101 18.91 -8.25 13.38
N ILE A 102 19.21 -7.37 14.33
CA ILE A 102 20.49 -6.69 14.44
C ILE A 102 21.26 -7.25 15.64
N LEU A 103 22.49 -7.68 15.39
CA LEU A 103 23.42 -8.10 16.44
C LEU A 103 24.35 -6.95 16.76
N GLU A 104 24.31 -6.51 18.02
CA GLU A 104 25.23 -5.51 18.52
C GLU A 104 26.12 -6.12 19.59
N GLY A 105 27.40 -6.30 19.25
CA GLY A 105 28.34 -6.97 20.12
C GLY A 105 29.60 -7.38 19.38
N LYS A 106 30.37 -8.27 20.00
CA LYS A 106 31.58 -8.86 19.39
C LYS A 106 31.52 -10.37 19.49
N THR A 107 31.92 -11.02 18.41
CA THR A 107 32.17 -12.47 18.39
C THR A 107 33.66 -12.71 18.57
N ASN A 108 34.05 -13.57 19.51
CA ASN A 108 35.45 -13.96 19.69
C ASN A 108 35.88 -15.01 18.64
N PHE A 109 37.18 -15.35 18.62
CA PHE A 109 37.74 -16.33 17.67
C PHE A 109 37.19 -17.75 17.86
N GLU A 110 36.62 -18.07 19.02
CA GLU A 110 36.01 -19.37 19.32
C GLU A 110 34.55 -19.45 18.85
N GLY A 111 33.98 -18.34 18.37
CA GLY A 111 32.59 -18.24 17.91
C GLY A 111 31.59 -17.92 19.04
N GLU A 112 32.05 -17.43 20.19
CA GLU A 112 31.19 -16.94 21.25
C GLU A 112 30.84 -15.47 21.03
N PHE A 113 29.54 -15.19 20.87
CA PHE A 113 29.01 -13.84 20.74
C PHE A 113 28.64 -13.26 22.11
N ASN A 114 29.21 -12.09 22.42
CA ASN A 114 28.86 -11.30 23.59
C ASN A 114 28.26 -9.96 23.14
N GLY A 115 26.96 -9.79 23.40
CA GLY A 115 26.21 -8.65 22.90
C GLY A 115 24.71 -8.80 23.08
N ARG A 116 23.96 -8.03 22.31
CA ARG A 116 22.50 -8.03 22.28
C ARG A 116 21.97 -8.30 20.86
N LEU A 117 20.80 -8.93 20.82
CA LEU A 117 19.98 -9.04 19.62
C LEU A 117 18.86 -8.00 19.73
N GLN A 118 18.78 -7.10 18.76
CA GLN A 118 17.71 -6.14 18.60
C GLN A 118 16.84 -6.54 17.41
N ILE A 119 15.53 -6.30 17.51
CA ILE A 119 14.58 -6.52 16.43
C ILE A 119 14.02 -5.16 16.04
N GLU A 120 14.11 -4.83 14.75
CA GLU A 120 13.47 -3.65 14.17
C GLU A 120 12.23 -4.12 13.37
N PRO A 121 11.02 -4.06 13.96
CA PRO A 121 9.82 -4.57 13.33
C PRO A 121 9.38 -3.65 12.18
N SER A 122 8.96 -4.26 11.07
CA SER A 122 8.44 -3.53 9.89
C SER A 122 6.92 -3.42 9.83
N ILE A 123 6.22 -3.89 10.86
CA ILE A 123 4.75 -4.00 10.88
C ILE A 123 4.25 -4.84 9.68
N ASP A 124 5.03 -5.84 9.27
CA ASP A 124 4.64 -6.79 8.25
C ASP A 124 3.38 -7.55 8.71
N PRO A 125 2.22 -7.36 8.06
CA PRO A 125 0.97 -8.01 8.45
C PRO A 125 1.00 -9.52 8.23
N SER A 126 2.00 -10.03 7.49
CA SER A 126 2.22 -11.46 7.26
C SER A 126 3.29 -12.08 8.16
N PHE A 127 3.94 -11.29 9.03
CA PHE A 127 5.04 -11.79 9.85
C PHE A 127 4.60 -13.00 10.67
N CYS A 128 5.25 -14.14 10.43
CA CYS A 128 4.94 -15.40 11.08
C CYS A 128 3.50 -15.91 10.96
N SER A 129 2.78 -15.49 9.93
CA SER A 129 1.42 -15.98 9.65
C SER A 129 1.46 -17.43 9.15
N GLN A 130 0.64 -18.30 9.75
CA GLN A 130 0.47 -19.68 9.32
C GLN A 130 -0.37 -19.80 8.03
N ASP A 131 -1.27 -18.84 7.81
CA ASP A 131 -2.22 -18.85 6.69
C ASP A 131 -1.69 -18.11 5.45
N GLN A 132 -0.62 -17.31 5.60
CA GLN A 132 -0.06 -16.55 4.48
C GLN A 132 0.94 -17.40 3.70
N PHE A 133 0.65 -17.61 2.42
CA PHE A 133 1.57 -18.27 1.50
C PHE A 133 2.92 -17.52 1.44
N GLY A 134 4.00 -18.26 1.68
CA GLY A 134 5.38 -17.73 1.65
C GLY A 134 5.85 -17.07 2.95
N ALA A 135 5.00 -16.92 3.97
CA ALA A 135 5.43 -16.47 5.29
C ALA A 135 6.20 -17.58 6.02
N LEU A 136 7.18 -17.19 6.84
CA LEU A 136 7.93 -18.10 7.71
C LEU A 136 7.06 -18.47 8.92
N PRO A 137 6.65 -19.73 9.14
CA PRO A 137 5.81 -20.08 10.29
C PRO A 137 6.48 -19.73 11.63
N PHE A 138 5.68 -19.30 12.62
CA PHE A 138 6.19 -18.86 13.92
C PHE A 138 7.01 -19.95 14.62
N GLU A 139 6.54 -21.20 14.56
CA GLU A 139 7.24 -22.37 15.12
C GLU A 139 8.66 -22.57 14.56
N ASN A 140 8.91 -22.12 13.34
CA ASN A 140 10.20 -22.24 12.67
C ASN A 140 11.09 -21.00 12.84
N LEU A 141 10.58 -19.93 13.47
CA LEU A 141 11.31 -18.66 13.60
C LEU A 141 12.61 -18.83 14.38
N ALA A 142 12.55 -19.49 15.54
CA ALA A 142 13.70 -19.70 16.41
C ALA A 142 14.79 -20.51 15.69
N ASP A 143 14.42 -21.61 15.03
CA ASP A 143 15.35 -22.47 14.29
C ASP A 143 15.95 -21.75 13.08
N THR A 144 15.15 -20.93 12.38
CA THR A 144 15.62 -20.12 11.26
C THR A 144 16.63 -19.09 11.72
N LEU A 145 16.34 -18.37 12.81
CA LEU A 145 17.28 -17.41 13.40
C LEU A 145 18.55 -18.10 13.89
N ALA A 146 18.44 -19.21 14.62
CA ALA A 146 19.59 -19.99 15.07
C ALA A 146 20.47 -20.44 13.90
N GLY A 147 19.86 -20.92 12.82
CA GLY A 147 20.56 -21.30 11.59
C GLY A 147 21.29 -20.12 10.92
N LEU A 148 20.68 -18.93 10.91
CA LEU A 148 21.32 -17.71 10.39
C LEU A 148 22.50 -17.26 11.27
N LEU A 149 22.37 -17.35 12.60
CA LEU A 149 23.46 -17.04 13.54
C LEU A 149 24.63 -18.03 13.40
N MET A 150 24.35 -19.31 13.24
CA MET A 150 25.39 -20.31 13.00
C MET A 150 26.14 -20.05 11.69
N LYS A 151 25.41 -19.66 10.63
CA LYS A 151 26.02 -19.27 9.34
C LYS A 151 26.87 -18.01 9.42
N SER A 152 26.59 -17.09 10.35
CA SER A 152 27.42 -15.90 10.58
C SER A 152 28.66 -16.17 11.47
N GLY A 153 28.87 -17.42 11.89
CA GLY A 153 30.04 -17.84 12.67
C GLY A 153 29.81 -17.84 14.19
N ILE A 154 28.59 -17.57 14.65
CA ILE A 154 28.23 -17.61 16.06
C ILE A 154 27.87 -19.06 16.43
N LYS A 155 28.69 -19.67 17.28
CA LYS A 155 28.52 -21.04 17.78
C LYS A 155 27.89 -21.08 19.16
N LYS A 156 28.04 -20.00 19.92
CA LYS A 156 27.52 -19.86 21.28
C LYS A 156 27.17 -18.40 21.52
N SER A 157 26.05 -18.14 22.17
CA SER A 157 25.63 -16.79 22.52
C SER A 157 25.03 -16.77 23.91
N GLU A 158 25.48 -15.84 24.74
CA GLU A 158 24.83 -15.50 26.01
C GLU A 158 23.99 -14.24 25.78
N VAL A 159 22.76 -14.43 25.26
CA VAL A 159 21.89 -13.31 24.91
C VAL A 159 21.15 -12.85 26.16
N LYS A 160 21.43 -11.63 26.63
CA LYS A 160 20.65 -10.98 27.68
C LYS A 160 19.36 -10.45 27.06
N SER A 161 18.23 -11.11 27.29
CA SER A 161 16.93 -10.56 26.89
C SER A 161 16.59 -9.36 27.78
N ARG A 162 16.18 -8.26 27.15
CA ARG A 162 15.56 -7.13 27.85
C ARG A 162 14.37 -6.71 27.02
N SER A 163 13.17 -6.96 27.52
CA SER A 163 11.96 -6.37 26.97
C SER A 163 12.06 -4.87 27.18
N THR A 164 12.19 -4.10 26.10
CA THR A 164 11.82 -2.69 26.14
C THR A 164 10.32 -2.65 26.38
N GLU A 165 9.92 -2.20 27.57
CA GLU A 165 8.56 -1.71 27.80
C GLU A 165 8.31 -0.59 26.78
N ILE A 166 7.27 -0.76 25.97
CA ILE A 166 6.74 0.27 25.06
C ILE A 166 5.65 1.01 25.83
#